data_AF-X1KYB6-F1
#
_entry.id   AF-X1KYB6-F1
#
_cell.length_a   1.000
_cell.length_b   1.000
_cell.length_c   1.000
_cell.angle_alpha   90.00
_cell.angle_beta   90.00
_cell.angle_gamma   90.00
#
_symmetry.space_group_name_H-M   'P 1'
#
loop_
_entity.id
_entity.type
_entity.pdbx_description
1 polymer ?
#
loop_
_entity_poly.entity_id
_entity_poly.type
_entity_poly.pdbx_seq_one_letter_code
_entity_poly.pdbx_strand_id
1 'polypeptide(L)'
;MPIIWLEKDALLTPITTIADRYRVKVYAARGYSSFTAVYEAAQEMMREAMPTKVLQLTDFDPSGEDMVRDLEDRLTRYGATDFELEKIALTSDQVSTLGLPP
;
A
#
# COMPACT_ATOMS: atom_id res chain seq x y z
N MET A 1 4.59 3.24 -12.31
CA MET A 1 5.53 2.45 -11.47
C MET A 1 4.74 1.72 -10.39
N PRO A 2 5.05 0.47 -9.98
CA PRO A 2 4.39 -0.12 -8.83
C PRO A 2 5.09 0.27 -7.52
N ILE A 3 4.31 0.52 -6.48
CA ILE A 3 4.75 0.66 -5.09
C ILE A 3 3.94 -0.28 -4.19
N ILE A 4 4.52 -0.71 -3.08
CA ILE A 4 3.85 -1.57 -2.10
C ILE A 4 3.57 -0.77 -0.84
N TRP A 5 2.34 -0.87 -0.33
CA TRP A 5 1.92 -0.26 0.91
C TRP A 5 1.56 -1.33 1.94
N LEU A 6 2.29 -1.38 3.05
CA LEU A 6 2.19 -2.43 4.07
C LEU A 6 1.67 -1.86 5.39
N GLU A 7 0.65 -2.50 5.96
CA GLU A 7 0.16 -2.21 7.30
C GLU A 7 1.09 -2.80 8.38
N LYS A 8 1.45 -4.09 8.24
CA LYS A 8 2.22 -4.84 9.25
C LYS A 8 3.73 -4.61 9.15
N ASP A 9 4.33 -3.99 10.16
CA ASP A 9 5.78 -3.74 10.22
C ASP A 9 6.61 -5.03 10.22
N ALA A 10 6.12 -6.10 10.84
CA ALA A 10 6.78 -7.39 10.86
C ALA A 10 6.98 -7.99 9.46
N LEU A 11 6.15 -7.57 8.49
CA LEU A 11 6.24 -8.00 7.09
C LEU A 11 7.14 -7.11 6.24
N LEU A 12 7.63 -5.98 6.75
CA LEU A 12 8.45 -5.04 5.99
C LEU A 12 9.71 -5.71 5.44
N THR A 13 10.53 -6.32 6.31
CA THR A 13 11.78 -6.98 5.89
C THR A 13 11.60 -8.07 4.83
N PRO A 14 10.72 -9.08 5.03
CA PRO A 14 10.55 -10.13 4.02
C PRO A 14 9.99 -9.60 2.71
N ILE A 15 9.06 -8.64 2.75
CA ILE A 15 8.48 -8.06 1.54
C ILE A 15 9.48 -7.18 0.79
N THR A 16 10.21 -6.31 1.48
CA THR A 16 11.28 -5.49 0.88
C THR A 16 12.35 -6.34 0.21
N THR A 17 12.77 -7.45 0.84
CA THR A 17 13.75 -8.38 0.26
C THR A 17 13.31 -8.95 -1.09
N ILE A 18 12.01 -9.15 -1.29
CA ILE A 18 11.44 -9.61 -2.56
C ILE A 18 11.28 -8.43 -3.53
N ALA A 19 10.73 -7.31 -3.06
CA ALA A 19 10.45 -6.11 -3.84
C ALA A 19 11.71 -5.48 -4.43
N ASP A 20 12.84 -5.53 -3.72
CA ASP A 20 14.13 -5.02 -4.17
C ASP A 20 14.59 -5.66 -5.49
N ARG A 21 14.26 -6.94 -5.71
CA ARG A 21 14.58 -7.65 -6.97
C ARG A 21 13.88 -7.04 -8.17
N TYR A 22 12.74 -6.39 -7.94
CA TYR A 22 11.92 -5.72 -8.95
C TYR A 22 12.07 -4.20 -8.91
N ARG A 23 12.94 -3.67 -8.04
CA ARG A 23 13.10 -2.23 -7.77
C ARG A 23 11.78 -1.54 -7.38
N VAL A 24 10.94 -2.27 -6.64
CA VAL A 24 9.65 -1.79 -6.15
C VAL A 24 9.84 -1.23 -4.75
N LYS A 25 9.40 0.00 -4.52
CA LYS A 25 9.47 0.62 -3.20
C LYS A 25 8.41 0.07 -2.28
N VAL A 26 8.77 -0.07 -1.00
CA VAL A 26 7.87 -0.54 0.05
C VAL A 26 7.71 0.57 1.10
N TYR A 27 6.47 0.97 1.33
CA TYR A 27 6.07 1.92 2.37
C TYR A 27 5.37 1.17 3.50
N ALA A 28 5.61 1.57 4.75
CA ALA A 28 4.96 1.01 5.93
C ALA A 28 4.03 2.04 6.59
N ALA A 29 2.81 1.64 6.92
CA ALA A 29 1.82 2.46 7.61
C ALA A 29 2.14 2.54 9.11
N ARG A 30 3.19 3.27 9.49
CA ARG A 30 3.53 3.53 10.90
C ARG A 30 2.97 4.87 11.37
N GLY A 31 1.98 4.90 12.28
CA GLY A 31 1.63 6.08 13.11
C GLY A 31 1.77 7.47 12.43
N TYR A 32 2.48 8.41 13.05
CA TYR A 32 2.76 9.75 12.47
C TYR A 32 3.63 9.72 11.20
N SER A 33 4.50 8.72 11.05
CA SER A 33 5.29 8.50 9.83
C SER A 33 4.44 8.12 8.61
N SER A 34 3.18 7.70 8.80
CA SER A 34 2.26 7.45 7.70
C SER A 34 1.95 8.74 6.92
N PHE A 35 1.76 9.89 7.60
CA PHE A 35 1.48 11.15 6.91
C PHE A 35 2.64 11.59 6.03
N THR A 36 3.87 11.55 6.57
CA THR A 36 5.07 11.89 5.79
C THR A 36 5.27 10.93 4.63
N ALA A 37 5.09 9.63 4.84
CA ALA A 37 5.23 8.63 3.80
C ALA A 37 4.21 8.81 2.66
N VAL A 38 2.94 9.10 2.98
CA VAL A 38 1.90 9.32 1.94
C VAL A 38 2.18 10.60 1.18
N TYR A 39 2.61 11.65 1.88
CA TYR A 39 3.01 12.90 1.24
C TYR A 39 4.20 12.70 0.29
N GLU A 40 5.27 12.03 0.74
CA GLU A 40 6.44 11.75 -0.08
C GLU A 40 6.09 10.89 -1.30
N ALA A 41 5.26 9.86 -1.12
CA ALA A 41 4.77 9.02 -2.22
C ALA A 41 3.98 9.84 -3.23
N ALA A 42 3.04 10.70 -2.78
CA ALA A 42 2.27 11.56 -3.67
C ALA A 42 3.16 12.54 -4.45
N GLN A 43 4.14 13.17 -3.79
CA GLN A 43 5.09 14.07 -4.45
C GLN A 43 5.96 13.34 -5.47
N GLU A 44 6.35 12.10 -5.20
CA GLU A 44 7.11 11.28 -6.14
C GLU A 44 6.27 10.90 -7.37
N MET A 45 5.03 10.43 -7.16
CA MET A 45 4.08 10.14 -8.25
C MET A 45 3.89 11.35 -9.17
N MET A 46 3.76 12.56 -8.59
CA MET A 46 3.64 13.79 -9.35
C MET A 46 4.89 14.13 -10.17
N ARG A 47 6.09 13.82 -9.67
CA ARG A 47 7.36 14.10 -10.37
C ARG A 47 7.61 13.12 -11.51
N GLU A 48 7.24 11.86 -11.32
CA GLU A 48 7.48 10.83 -12.34
C GLU A 48 6.53 10.96 -13.54
N ALA A 49 5.36 11.59 -13.35
CA ALA A 49 4.35 11.79 -14.39
C ALA A 49 3.98 10.51 -15.16
N MET A 50 3.99 9.38 -14.45
CA MET A 50 3.60 8.07 -14.96
C MET A 50 2.56 7.42 -14.03
N PRO A 51 1.60 6.65 -14.59
CA PRO A 51 0.62 5.93 -13.80
C PRO A 51 1.28 5.03 -12.74
N THR A 52 0.90 5.22 -11.48
CA THR A 52 1.46 4.48 -10.35
C THR A 52 0.46 3.45 -9.81
N LYS A 53 0.86 2.17 -9.77
CA LYS A 53 0.05 1.12 -9.14
C LYS A 53 0.45 1.02 -7.67
N VAL A 54 -0.50 1.25 -6.77
CA VAL A 54 -0.28 1.14 -5.32
C VAL A 54 -0.85 -0.20 -4.86
N LEU A 55 0.04 -1.12 -4.49
CA LEU A 55 -0.32 -2.47 -4.07
C LEU A 55 -0.39 -2.53 -2.55
N GLN A 56 -1.58 -2.60 -1.99
CA GLN A 56 -1.77 -2.57 -0.54
C GLN A 56 -1.90 -3.98 0.06
N LEU A 57 -1.17 -4.18 1.15
CA LEU A 57 -1.24 -5.36 2.00
C LEU A 57 -1.69 -4.94 3.40
N THR A 58 -2.87 -5.41 3.79
CA THR A 58 -3.53 -5.10 5.06
C THR A 58 -4.38 -6.29 5.51
N ASP A 59 -4.66 -6.41 6.80
CA ASP A 59 -5.46 -7.50 7.35
C ASP A 59 -6.89 -7.50 6.75
N PHE A 60 -7.56 -8.66 6.82
CA PHE A 60 -8.94 -8.81 6.37
C PHE A 60 -9.91 -8.51 7.52
N ASP A 61 -10.01 -7.23 7.88
CA ASP A 61 -10.92 -6.72 8.89
C ASP A 61 -11.47 -5.33 8.50
N PRO A 62 -12.48 -4.78 9.22
CA PRO A 62 -13.03 -3.46 8.90
C PRO A 62 -12.00 -2.33 8.90
N SER A 63 -10.95 -2.42 9.73
CA SER A 63 -9.88 -1.41 9.76
C SER A 63 -9.00 -1.48 8.53
N GLY A 64 -8.68 -2.68 8.04
CA GLY A 64 -7.89 -2.88 6.84
C GLY A 64 -8.60 -2.37 5.58
N GLU A 65 -9.91 -2.53 5.49
CA GLU A 65 -10.71 -1.93 4.41
C GLU A 65 -10.76 -0.39 4.50
N ASP A 66 -10.86 0.17 5.72
CA ASP A 66 -10.83 1.62 5.94
C ASP A 66 -9.47 2.23 5.58
N MET A 67 -8.37 1.50 5.84
CA MET A 67 -7.01 1.92 5.46
C MET A 67 -6.80 2.03 3.95
N VAL A 68 -7.55 1.27 3.14
CA VAL A 68 -7.54 1.42 1.67
C VAL A 68 -8.11 2.78 1.30
N ARG A 69 -9.28 3.09 1.84
CA ARG A 69 -9.98 4.37 1.58
C ARG A 69 -9.18 5.57 2.08
N ASP A 70 -8.66 5.49 3.30
CA ASP A 70 -7.85 6.57 3.89
C ASP A 70 -6.57 6.84 3.09
N LEU A 71 -5.92 5.80 2.55
CA LEU A 71 -4.74 5.96 1.71
C LEU A 71 -5.07 6.65 0.39
N GLU A 72 -6.14 6.22 -0.28
CA GLU A 72 -6.64 6.85 -1.51
C GLU A 72 -6.95 8.33 -1.29
N ASP A 73 -7.76 8.64 -0.28
CA ASP A 73 -8.16 10.01 0.06
C ASP A 73 -6.95 10.91 0.33
N ARG A 74 -5.94 10.40 1.06
CA ARG A 74 -4.73 11.16 1.39
C ARG A 74 -3.83 11.37 0.17
N LEU A 75 -3.62 10.35 -0.67
CA LEU A 75 -2.83 10.47 -1.89
C LEU A 75 -3.45 11.53 -2.82
N THR A 76 -4.77 11.46 -3.02
CA THR A 76 -5.51 12.46 -3.80
C THR A 76 -5.42 13.84 -3.16
N ARG A 77 -5.58 13.96 -1.84
CA ARG A 77 -5.46 15.24 -1.11
C ARG A 77 -4.07 15.87 -1.24
N TYR A 78 -3.02 15.07 -1.35
CA TYR A 78 -1.64 15.54 -1.55
C TYR A 78 -1.26 15.76 -3.02
N GLY A 79 -2.20 15.59 -3.95
CA GLY A 79 -2.05 15.96 -5.35
C GLY A 79 -1.69 14.81 -6.30
N ALA A 80 -1.63 13.58 -5.82
CA ALA A 80 -1.51 12.42 -6.72
C ALA A 80 -2.78 12.28 -7.55
N THR A 81 -2.64 12.23 -8.87
CA THR A 81 -3.78 12.20 -9.81
C THR A 81 -3.75 11.01 -10.76
N ASP A 82 -2.60 10.35 -10.90
CA ASP A 82 -2.39 9.25 -11.84
C ASP A 82 -1.89 8.01 -11.07
N PHE A 83 -2.80 7.43 -10.28
CA PHE A 83 -2.54 6.19 -9.54
C PHE A 83 -3.76 5.27 -9.51
N GLU A 84 -3.51 3.98 -9.34
CA GLU A 84 -4.51 2.93 -9.14
C GLU A 84 -4.16 2.20 -7.84
N LEU A 85 -5.06 2.26 -6.86
CA LEU A 85 -4.90 1.55 -5.58
C LEU A 85 -5.58 0.18 -5.66
N GLU A 86 -4.81 -0.87 -5.37
CA GLU A 86 -5.29 -2.25 -5.39
C GLU A 86 -4.90 -2.96 -4.09
N LYS A 87 -5.89 -3.40 -3.32
CA LYS A 87 -5.68 -4.29 -2.18
C LYS A 87 -5.41 -5.70 -2.69
N ILE A 88 -4.17 -6.16 -2.61
CA ILE A 88 -3.74 -7.46 -3.11
C ILE A 88 -3.69 -8.54 -2.03
N ALA A 89 -3.69 -8.14 -0.76
CA ALA A 89 -3.85 -9.04 0.38
C ALA A 89 -4.33 -8.25 1.62
N LEU A 90 -5.06 -8.85 2.55
CA LEU A 90 -5.70 -10.16 2.47
C LEU A 90 -7.14 -9.99 1.95
N THR A 91 -7.50 -10.68 0.87
CA THR A 91 -8.85 -10.62 0.27
C THR A 91 -9.74 -11.76 0.75
N SER A 92 -11.07 -11.58 0.68
CA SER A 92 -12.03 -12.64 1.06
C SER A 92 -11.78 -13.94 0.30
N ASP A 93 -11.47 -13.85 -1.00
CA ASP A 93 -11.19 -15.01 -1.85
C ASP A 93 -9.93 -15.76 -1.40
N GLN A 94 -8.91 -15.02 -0.94
CA GLN A 94 -7.69 -15.62 -0.38
C GLN A 94 -7.97 -16.32 0.94
N VAL A 95 -8.76 -15.72 1.83
CA VAL A 95 -9.18 -16.34 3.10
C VAL A 95 -9.89 -17.67 2.84
N SER A 96 -10.88 -17.68 1.93
CA SER A 96 -11.65 -18.88 1.61
C SER A 96 -10.81 -19.95 0.91
N THR A 97 -9.95 -19.57 -0.03
CA THR A 97 -9.19 -20.52 -0.85
C THR A 97 -8.02 -21.14 -0.09
N LEU A 98 -7.38 -20.37 0.80
CA LEU A 98 -6.23 -20.82 1.60
C LEU A 98 -6.65 -21.48 2.93
N GLY A 99 -7.95 -21.48 3.25
CA GLY A 99 -8.47 -22.05 4.51
C GLY A 99 -7.90 -21.36 5.74
N LEU A 100 -7.70 -20.03 5.67
CA LEU A 100 -7.14 -19.27 6.76
C LEU A 100 -8.15 -19.18 7.92
N PRO A 101 -7.68 -19.18 9.18
CA PRO A 101 -8.56 -18.95 10.31
C PRO A 101 -9.17 -17.54 10.24
N PRO A 102 -10.40 -17.36 10.72
CA PRO A 102 -11.03 -16.05 10.85
C PRO A 102 -10.31 -15.15 11.87
#